data_AF-A0A1G9CBP3-F1
#
_entry.id   AF-A0A1G9CBP3-F1
#
_cell.length_a   1.000
_cell.length_b   1.000
_cell.length_c   1.000
_cell.angle_alpha   90.00
_cell.angle_beta   90.00
_cell.angle_gamma   90.00
#
_symmetry.space_group_name_H-M   'P 1'
#
loop_
_entity.id
_entity.type
_entity.pdbx_description
1 polymer ?
#
loop_
_entity_poly.entity_id
_entity_poly.type
_entity_poly.pdbx_seq_one_letter_code
_entity_poly.pdbx_strand_id
1 'polypeptide(L)' 'MQLHNVRVHRSDENLARGSQLAWKIAEVATDPVEVTPEVTEMVINRVIDNASV' A
#
# COMPACT_ATOMS: atom_id res chain seq x y z
N MET A 1 11.59 -2.74 10.32
CA MET A 1 10.31 -2.03 10.46
C MET A 1 10.57 -0.53 10.37
N GLN A 2 9.96 0.17 9.42
CA GLN A 2 10.08 1.64 9.30
C GLN A 2 8.87 2.29 9.96
N LEU A 3 9.11 3.29 10.81
CA LEU A 3 8.05 4.08 11.45
C LEU A 3 7.98 5.45 10.77
N HIS A 4 6.81 5.78 10.22
CA HIS A 4 6.54 7.09 9.63
C HIS A 4 5.70 7.92 10.59
N ASN A 5 6.16 9.12 10.96
CA ASN A 5 5.35 10.07 11.72
C ASN A 5 4.34 10.74 10.78
N VAL A 6 3.04 10.57 11.09
CA VAL A 6 1.95 11.09 10.27
C VAL A 6 1.29 12.25 10.98
N ARG A 7 1.16 13.38 10.29
CA ARG A 7 0.41 14.54 10.73
C ARG A 7 -0.43 15.10 9.59
N VAL A 8 -1.41 15.92 9.95
CA VAL A 8 -2.11 16.78 8.99
C VAL A 8 -1.17 17.91 8.52
N HIS A 9 -1.26 18.25 7.24
CA HIS A 9 -0.59 19.40 6.62
C HIS A 9 -1.65 20.35 6.07
N ARG A 10 -1.43 21.65 6.22
CA ARG A 10 -2.27 22.66 5.57
C ARG A 10 -2.03 22.63 4.06
N SER A 11 -3.01 23.07 3.28
CA SER A 11 -2.91 23.06 1.82
C SER A 11 -1.85 24.02 1.26
N ASP A 12 -1.51 25.08 2.00
CA ASP A 12 -0.46 26.05 1.68
C ASP A 12 0.94 25.60 2.13
N GLU A 13 1.03 24.61 3.03
CA GLU A 13 2.27 23.92 3.38
C GLU A 13 2.64 22.97 2.23
N ASN A 14 3.58 23.38 1.36
CA ASN A 14 4.05 22.53 0.27
C ASN A 14 4.76 21.28 0.82
N LEU A 15 4.04 20.15 0.87
CA LEU A 15 4.58 18.85 1.25
C LEU A 15 5.14 18.14 0.02
N ALA A 16 6.44 17.83 0.06
CA ALA A 16 7.08 17.03 -0.97
C ALA A 16 6.34 15.69 -1.19
N ARG A 17 6.13 15.29 -2.46
CA ARG A 17 5.39 14.08 -2.81
C ARG A 17 5.90 12.83 -2.10
N GLY A 18 7.22 12.69 -2.02
CA GLY A 18 7.87 11.56 -1.33
C GLY A 18 7.59 11.47 0.17
N SER A 19 7.14 12.57 0.79
CA SER A 19 6.78 12.66 2.20
C SER A 19 5.29 12.43 2.47
N GLN A 20 4.47 12.29 1.43
CA GLN A 20 3.05 11.99 1.58
C GLN A 20 2.88 10.53 2.01
N LEU A 21 1.97 10.27 2.97
CA LEU A 21 1.69 8.90 3.41
C LEU A 21 1.28 8.00 2.24
N ALA A 22 0.49 8.52 1.30
CA ALA A 22 0.10 7.80 0.09
C ALA A 22 1.31 7.36 -0.75
N TRP A 23 2.36 8.18 -0.83
CA TRP A 23 3.60 7.80 -1.50
C TRP A 23 4.31 6.66 -0.77
N LYS A 24 4.39 6.72 0.57
CA LYS A 24 5.00 5.66 1.38
C LYS A 24 4.25 4.33 1.27
N ILE A 25 2.91 4.37 1.22
CA ILE A 25 2.09 3.18 0.98
C ILE A 25 2.35 2.63 -0.43
N ALA A 26 2.42 3.49 -1.44
CA ALA A 26 2.72 3.07 -2.80
C ALA A 26 4.09 2.41 -2.91
N GLU A 27 5.12 2.96 -2.25
CA GLU A 27 6.46 2.36 -2.19
C GLU A 27 6.41 0.91 -1.69
N VAL A 28 5.68 0.65 -0.59
CA VAL A 28 5.51 -0.72 -0.06
C VAL A 28 4.69 -1.60 -1.00
N ALA A 29 3.62 -1.07 -1.60
CA ALA A 29 2.77 -1.84 -2.51
C ALA A 29 3.49 -2.24 -3.81
N THR A 30 4.51 -1.47 -4.22
CA THR A 30 5.33 -1.75 -5.41
C THR A 30 6.63 -2.48 -5.11
N ASP A 31 6.90 -2.78 -3.84
CA ASP A 31 8.11 -3.51 -3.44
C ASP A 31 8.10 -4.89 -4.11
N PRO A 32 9.12 -5.27 -4.92
CA PRO A 32 9.16 -6.54 -5.62
C PRO A 32 9.53 -7.70 -4.69
N VAL A 33 8.80 -7.83 -3.59
CA VAL A 33 8.92 -8.96 -2.66
C VAL A 33 8.33 -10.21 -3.28
N GLU A 34 8.95 -11.35 -2.99
CA GLU A 34 8.43 -12.64 -3.43
C GLU A 34 7.04 -12.90 -2.84
N VAL A 35 6.11 -13.31 -3.69
CA VAL A 35 4.77 -13.73 -3.28
C VAL A 35 4.79 -15.24 -3.07
N THR A 36 4.54 -15.70 -1.85
CA THR A 36 4.56 -17.14 -1.55
C THR A 36 3.38 -17.86 -2.21
N PRO A 37 3.47 -19.19 -2.40
CA PRO A 37 2.37 -19.99 -2.95
C PRO A 37 1.06 -19.83 -2.17
N GLU A 38 1.12 -19.78 -0.83
CA GLU A 38 -0.05 -19.65 0.04
C GLU A 38 -0.74 -18.29 -0.12
N VAL A 39 0.04 -17.21 -0.29
CA VAL A 39 -0.51 -15.87 -0.54
C VAL A 39 -1.16 -15.83 -1.93
N THR A 40 -0.54 -16.46 -2.93
CA THR A 40 -1.08 -16.54 -4.29
C THR A 40 -2.44 -17.23 -4.30
N GLU A 41 -2.55 -18.39 -3.65
CA GLU A 41 -3.81 -19.14 -3.53
C GLU A 41 -4.90 -18.31 -2.85
N MET A 42 -4.56 -17.63 -1.75
CA MET A 42 -5.49 -16.75 -1.03
C MET A 42 -6.00 -15.58 -1.90
N VAL A 43 -5.12 -14.94 -2.69
CA VAL A 43 -5.50 -13.85 -3.60
C VAL A 43 -6.45 -14.35 -4.70
N ILE A 44 -6.18 -15.52 -5.27
CA ILE A 44 -7.06 -16.13 -6.28
C ILE A 44 -8.47 -16.34 -5.70
N ASN A 45 -8.57 -16.96 -4.53
CA ASN A 45 -9.86 -17.20 -3.87
C ASN A 45 -10.61 -15.89 -3.59
N ARG A 46 -9.90 -14.85 -3.14
CA ARG A 46 -10.54 -13.54 -2.89
C ARG A 46 -11.13 -12.92 -4.15
N VAL A 47 -10.46 -13.04 -5.29
CA VAL A 47 -10.98 -12.54 -6.57
C VAL A 47 -12.26 -13.28 -6.95
N ILE A 48 -12.28 -14.61 -6.80
CA ILE A 48 -13.46 -15.44 -7.07
C ILE A 48 -14.63 -15.04 -6.16
N ASP A 49 -14.38 -14.90 -4.85
CA ASP A 49 -15.40 -14.52 -3.87
C ASP A 49 -16.02 -13.16 -4.19
N ASN A 50 -15.20 -12.15 -4.52
CA ASN A 50 -15.68 -10.81 -4.87
C ASN A 50 -16.42 -10.77 -6.22
N ALA A 51 -16.08 -11.66 -7.15
CA ALA A 51 -16.70 -11.74 -8.47
C ALA A 51 -18.00 -12.55 -8.48
N SER A 52 -18.22 -13.38 -7.45
CA SER A 52 -19.43 -14.18 -7.28
C SER A 52 -20.61 -13.40 -6.68
N VAL A 53 -20.48 -12.07 -6.61
CA VAL A 53 -21.48 -11.10 -6.11
C VAL A 53 -22.49 -10.76 -7.18
#